data_AF-A0A9D1JPD2-F1
#
_entry.id   AF-A0A9D1JPD2-F1
#
_cell.length_a   1.000
_cell.length_b   1.000
_cell.length_c   1.000
_cell.angle_alpha   90.00
_cell.angle_beta   90.00
_cell.angle_gamma   90.00
#
_symmetry.space_group_name_H-M   'P 1'
#
loop_
_entity.id
_entity.type
_entity.pdbx_description
1 polymer ?
#
loop_
_entity_poly.entity_id
_entity_poly.type
_entity_poly.pdbx_seq_one_letter_code
_entity_poly.pdbx_strand_id
1 'polypeptide(L)'
;MNRFATKSRSRDFPGLILPVAGFILILFLFFAGVGQISQSSGRQELESLTQAVHRNIIHCYAIEGQYPPSLEYMEEHYGLTYDPSRYFIDYQPSGANIMPSVTIIPLEGAGS
;
A
#
# COMPACT_ATOMS: atom_id res chain seq x y z
N MET A 1 50.98 30.64 -50.37
CA MET A 1 50.40 31.52 -49.35
C MET A 1 49.15 30.88 -48.75
N ASN A 2 49.03 31.02 -47.43
CA ASN A 2 47.84 30.86 -46.57
C ASN A 2 47.29 29.44 -46.34
N ARG A 3 47.82 28.81 -45.28
CA ARG A 3 47.31 27.60 -44.64
C ARG A 3 46.16 27.97 -43.70
N PHE A 4 44.96 27.44 -43.94
CA PHE A 4 43.86 27.49 -42.98
C PHE A 4 44.18 26.61 -41.77
N ALA A 5 44.61 27.24 -40.68
CA ALA A 5 44.68 26.62 -39.37
C ALA A 5 43.30 26.72 -38.72
N THR A 6 42.49 25.66 -38.82
CA THR A 6 41.28 25.55 -38.01
C THR A 6 41.68 25.23 -36.57
N LYS A 7 41.65 26.25 -35.73
CA LYS A 7 41.75 26.12 -34.28
C LYS A 7 40.47 25.44 -33.77
N SER A 8 40.57 24.17 -33.41
CA SER A 8 39.52 23.46 -32.68
C SER A 8 39.27 24.19 -31.36
N ARG A 9 38.15 24.92 -31.30
CA ARG A 9 37.63 25.51 -30.07
C ARG A 9 37.09 24.36 -29.22
N SER A 10 37.88 23.93 -28.24
CA SER A 10 37.44 23.03 -27.18
C SER A 10 36.18 23.63 -26.56
N ARG A 11 35.06 22.98 -26.84
CA ARG A 11 33.74 23.36 -26.36
C ARG A 11 33.79 23.25 -24.84
N ASP A 12 33.57 24.36 -24.14
CA ASP A 12 33.48 24.42 -22.68
C ASP A 12 32.29 23.58 -22.19
N PHE A 13 32.46 22.26 -22.13
CA PHE A 13 31.54 21.29 -21.52
C PHE A 13 31.89 20.84 -20.08
N PRO A 14 32.92 21.36 -19.35
CA PRO A 14 33.18 20.90 -17.98
C PRO A 14 32.17 21.45 -16.95
N GLY A 15 31.34 22.45 -17.31
CA GLY A 15 30.37 23.07 -16.39
C GLY A 15 29.06 22.28 -16.18
N LEU A 16 28.74 21.33 -17.07
CA LEU A 16 27.48 20.57 -17.00
C LEU A 16 27.63 19.24 -16.22
N ILE A 17 28.85 18.78 -15.98
CA ILE A 17 29.11 17.48 -15.35
C ILE A 17 28.68 17.50 -13.87
N LEU A 18 28.95 18.60 -13.16
CA LEU A 18 28.60 18.77 -11.75
C LEU A 18 27.08 18.73 -11.48
N PRO A 19 26.22 19.50 -12.19
CA PRO A 19 24.78 19.42 -11.99
C PRO A 19 24.18 18.09 -12.44
N VAL A 20 24.70 17.48 -13.51
CA VAL A 20 24.23 16.16 -13.98
C VAL A 20 24.58 15.07 -12.96
N ALA A 21 25.79 15.08 -12.41
CA ALA A 21 26.18 14.14 -11.36
C ALA A 21 25.32 14.31 -10.09
N GLY A 22 25.03 15.55 -9.69
CA GLY A 22 24.12 15.83 -8.58
C GLY A 22 22.70 15.31 -8.83
N PHE A 23 22.16 15.50 -10.03
CA PHE A 23 20.85 14.98 -10.41
C PHE A 23 20.80 13.44 -10.39
N ILE A 24 21.83 12.78 -10.92
CA ILE A 24 21.95 11.31 -10.88
C ILE A 24 22.05 10.80 -9.45
N LEU A 25 22.79 11.50 -8.58
CA LEU A 25 22.90 11.14 -7.16
C LEU A 25 21.55 11.25 -6.45
N ILE A 26 20.80 12.33 -6.68
CA ILE A 26 19.46 12.50 -6.11
C ILE A 26 18.51 11.40 -6.59
N LEU A 27 18.53 11.08 -7.89
CA LEU A 27 17.73 9.98 -8.44
C LEU A 27 18.13 8.64 -7.81
N PHE A 28 19.43 8.35 -7.68
CA PHE A 28 19.90 7.12 -7.06
C PHE A 28 19.44 7.01 -5.60
N LEU A 29 19.57 8.07 -4.80
CA LEU A 29 19.08 8.12 -3.43
C LEU A 29 17.56 7.93 -3.36
N PHE A 30 16.82 8.54 -4.29
CA PHE A 30 15.37 8.35 -4.40
C PHE A 30 15.01 6.89 -4.70
N PHE A 31 15.61 6.28 -5.72
CA PHE A 31 15.35 4.88 -6.07
C PHE A 31 15.81 3.90 -4.97
N ALA A 32 16.93 4.16 -4.32
CA ALA A 32 17.40 3.37 -3.17
C ALA A 32 16.43 3.45 -1.98
N GLY A 33 15.80 4.61 -1.76
CA GLY A 33 14.76 4.80 -0.73
C GLY A 33 13.42 4.15 -1.11
N VAL A 34 13.00 4.26 -2.37
CA VAL A 34 11.75 3.67 -2.87
C VAL A 34 11.77 2.13 -2.82
N GLY A 35 12.94 1.51 -2.98
CA GLY A 35 13.10 0.05 -2.90
C GLY A 35 12.62 -0.57 -1.57
N GLN A 36 12.59 0.18 -0.46
CA GLN A 36 12.11 -0.31 0.83
C GLN A 36 10.58 -0.28 0.99
N ILE A 37 9.84 0.38 0.10
CA ILE A 37 8.37 0.55 0.21
C ILE A 37 7.59 -0.68 -0.30
N SER A 38 8.26 -1.62 -0.98
CA SER A 38 7.60 -2.74 -1.67
C SER A 38 7.32 -3.97 -0.80
N GLN A 39 7.93 -4.09 0.39
CA GLN A 39 7.79 -5.28 1.24
C GLN A 39 6.71 -5.16 2.33
N SER A 40 6.22 -3.94 2.60
CA SER A 40 5.14 -3.70 3.57
C SER A 40 3.73 -3.79 2.97
N SER A 41 3.59 -3.95 1.65
CA SER A 41 2.30 -3.82 0.96
C SER A 41 1.26 -4.84 1.42
N GLY A 42 1.62 -6.12 1.60
CA GLY A 42 0.65 -7.15 2.03
C GLY A 42 0.22 -7.04 3.49
N ARG A 43 1.12 -6.62 4.39
CA ARG A 43 0.78 -6.35 5.80
C ARG A 43 -0.09 -5.11 5.93
N GLN A 44 0.22 -4.06 5.18
CA GLN A 44 -0.54 -2.83 5.16
C GLN A 44 -1.94 -3.02 4.54
N GLU A 45 -2.07 -3.92 3.56
CA GLU A 45 -3.35 -4.35 3.01
C GLU A 45 -4.20 -5.09 4.05
N LEU A 46 -3.62 -6.05 4.79
CA LEU A 46 -4.30 -6.76 5.86
C LEU A 46 -4.72 -5.86 7.03
N GLU A 47 -3.86 -4.93 7.45
CA GLU A 47 -4.19 -3.93 8.48
C GLU A 47 -5.34 -3.03 8.02
N SER A 48 -5.30 -2.57 6.77
CA SER A 48 -6.36 -1.74 6.19
C SER A 48 -7.70 -2.49 6.14
N LEU A 49 -7.69 -3.77 5.74
CA LEU A 49 -8.88 -4.61 5.72
C LEU A 49 -9.44 -4.83 7.14
N THR A 50 -8.57 -5.17 8.10
CA THR A 50 -8.94 -5.38 9.50
C THR A 50 -9.58 -4.11 10.07
N GLN A 51 -8.98 -2.95 9.81
CA GLN A 51 -9.50 -1.66 10.26
C GLN A 51 -10.86 -1.33 9.61
N ALA A 52 -11.02 -1.63 8.31
CA ALA A 52 -12.28 -1.41 7.60
C ALA A 52 -13.43 -2.27 8.17
N VAL A 53 -13.17 -3.57 8.38
CA VAL A 53 -14.12 -4.50 8.99
C VAL A 53 -14.52 -4.02 10.38
N HIS A 54 -13.53 -3.70 11.22
CA HIS A 54 -13.78 -3.25 12.59
C HIS A 54 -14.58 -1.93 12.64
N ARG A 55 -14.29 -1.00 11.73
CA ARG A 55 -15.02 0.26 11.61
C ARG A 55 -16.49 0.02 11.23
N ASN A 56 -16.74 -0.87 10.27
CA ASN A 56 -18.10 -1.21 9.85
C ASN A 56 -18.91 -1.86 11.00
N ILE A 57 -18.29 -2.73 11.80
CA ILE A 57 -18.91 -3.34 12.98
C ILE A 57 -19.38 -2.30 13.98
N ILE A 58 -18.50 -1.35 14.34
CA ILE A 58 -18.83 -0.27 15.27
C ILE A 58 -19.90 0.66 14.67
N HIS A 59 -19.80 0.93 13.36
CA HIS A 59 -20.73 1.80 12.68
C HIS A 59 -22.16 1.25 12.68
N CYS A 60 -22.31 -0.05 12.41
CA CYS A 60 -23.59 -0.77 12.52
C CYS A 60 -24.20 -0.61 13.91
N TYR A 61 -23.41 -0.81 14.97
CA TYR A 61 -23.88 -0.63 16.34
C TYR A 61 -24.30 0.82 16.62
N ALA A 62 -23.56 1.80 16.11
CA ALA A 62 -23.85 3.21 16.33
C ALA A 62 -25.14 3.69 15.61
N ILE A 63 -25.46 3.13 14.45
CA ILE A 63 -26.63 3.51 13.65
C ILE A 63 -27.86 2.68 14.02
N GLU A 64 -27.71 1.37 14.12
CA GLU A 64 -28.81 0.43 14.24
C GLU A 64 -29.05 -0.03 15.68
N GLY A 65 -28.11 0.25 16.59
CA GLY A 65 -28.18 -0.18 17.99
C GLY A 65 -27.81 -1.65 18.20
N GLN A 66 -27.30 -2.33 17.17
CA GLN A 66 -26.88 -3.73 17.22
C GLN A 66 -25.65 -3.99 16.33
N TYR A 67 -24.82 -4.96 16.72
CA TYR A 67 -23.71 -5.42 15.91
C TYR A 67 -24.21 -6.23 14.69
N PRO A 68 -23.41 -6.32 13.60
CA PRO A 68 -23.81 -7.06 12.42
C PRO A 68 -24.10 -8.54 12.73
N PRO A 69 -25.22 -9.11 12.25
CA PRO A 69 -25.56 -10.49 12.54
C PRO A 69 -24.66 -11.50 11.82
N SER A 70 -24.07 -11.13 10.67
CA SER A 70 -23.16 -11.97 9.90
C SER A 70 -22.18 -11.14 9.08
N LEU A 71 -21.19 -11.81 8.49
CA LEU A 71 -20.25 -11.19 7.55
C LEU A 71 -20.97 -10.73 6.27
N GLU A 72 -21.87 -11.56 5.73
CA GLU A 72 -22.66 -11.26 4.52
C GLU A 72 -23.49 -9.99 4.68
N TYR A 73 -24.01 -9.74 5.89
CA TYR A 73 -24.73 -8.50 6.18
C TYR A 73 -23.86 -7.27 5.92
N MET A 74 -22.58 -7.34 6.30
CA MET A 74 -21.62 -6.26 6.08
C MET A 74 -21.23 -6.12 4.60
N GLU A 75 -21.21 -7.21 3.84
CA GLU A 75 -20.96 -7.17 2.39
C GLU A 75 -22.11 -6.46 1.66
N GLU A 76 -23.35 -6.83 1.97
CA GLU A 76 -24.55 -6.30 1.31
C GLU A 76 -24.89 -4.86 1.74
N HIS A 77 -24.79 -4.54 3.03
CA HIS A 77 -25.29 -3.26 3.57
C HIS A 77 -24.19 -2.21 3.79
N TYR A 78 -22.95 -2.64 4.02
CA TYR A 78 -21.81 -1.75 4.29
C TYR A 78 -20.72 -1.82 3.20
N GLY A 79 -20.97 -2.56 2.11
CA GLY A 79 -20.07 -2.65 0.96
C GLY A 79 -18.72 -3.28 1.29
N LEU A 80 -18.66 -4.14 2.33
CA LEU A 80 -17.44 -4.88 2.63
C LEU A 80 -17.09 -5.77 1.43
N THR A 81 -15.93 -5.55 0.83
CA THR A 81 -15.43 -6.37 -0.28
C THR A 81 -14.02 -6.83 0.07
N TYR A 82 -13.76 -8.12 -0.10
CA TYR A 82 -12.43 -8.71 0.08
C TYR A 82 -12.22 -9.84 -0.92
N ASP A 83 -10.96 -10.26 -1.08
CA ASP A 83 -10.60 -11.38 -1.95
C ASP A 83 -10.58 -12.70 -1.14
N PRO A 84 -11.57 -13.60 -1.33
CA PRO A 84 -11.63 -14.86 -0.59
C PRO A 84 -10.52 -15.86 -0.98
N SER A 85 -9.79 -15.62 -2.07
CA SER A 85 -8.63 -16.41 -2.45
C SER A 85 -7.35 -16.02 -1.70
N ARG A 86 -7.30 -14.79 -1.17
CA ARG A 86 -6.14 -14.25 -0.44
C ARG A 86 -6.36 -14.16 1.07
N TYR A 87 -7.60 -13.96 1.51
CA TYR A 87 -7.93 -13.77 2.92
C TYR A 87 -9.14 -14.61 3.33
N PHE A 88 -9.02 -15.28 4.47
CA PHE A 88 -10.13 -15.93 5.15
C PHE A 88 -10.55 -15.09 6.35
N ILE A 89 -11.83 -14.72 6.43
CA ILE A 89 -12.39 -13.94 7.53
C ILE A 89 -13.28 -14.87 8.36
N ASP A 90 -12.84 -15.20 9.57
CA ASP A 90 -13.65 -15.88 10.58
C ASP A 90 -14.41 -14.83 11.40
N TYR A 91 -15.74 -14.82 11.25
CA TYR A 91 -16.63 -13.88 11.92
C TYR A 91 -17.56 -14.63 12.89
N GLN A 92 -17.44 -14.34 14.19
CA GLN A 92 -18.19 -15.02 15.24
C GLN A 92 -19.10 -14.02 15.98
N PRO A 93 -20.39 -13.95 15.62
CA PRO A 93 -21.37 -13.14 16.33
C PRO A 93 -21.68 -13.79 17.69
N SER A 94 -21.58 -13.00 18.77
CA SER A 94 -21.86 -13.46 20.15
C SER A 94 -23.20 -12.96 20.71
N GLY A 95 -24.02 -12.33 19.86
CA GLY A 95 -25.31 -11.73 20.19
C GLY A 95 -25.40 -10.28 19.73
N ALA A 96 -26.61 -9.76 19.55
CA ALA A 96 -26.87 -8.45 18.93
C ALA A 96 -26.16 -7.27 19.64
N ASN A 97 -25.91 -7.37 20.95
CA ASN A 97 -25.28 -6.31 21.74
C ASN A 97 -23.89 -6.69 22.28
N ILE A 98 -23.33 -7.81 21.84
CA ILE A 98 -21.99 -8.26 22.23
C ILE A 98 -21.08 -8.13 21.02
N MET A 99 -19.94 -7.47 21.22
CA MET A 99 -18.99 -7.22 20.14
C MET A 99 -18.55 -8.56 19.52
N PRO A 100 -18.70 -8.74 18.20
CA PRO A 100 -18.33 -9.97 17.51
C PRO A 100 -16.80 -10.15 17.54
N SER A 101 -16.36 -11.41 17.60
CA SER A 101 -14.95 -11.72 17.39
C SER A 101 -14.68 -11.87 15.90
N VAL A 102 -13.60 -11.27 15.42
CA VAL A 102 -13.20 -11.31 14.01
C VAL A 102 -11.72 -11.66 13.90
N THR A 103 -11.42 -12.68 13.11
CA THR A 103 -10.05 -13.09 12.79
C THR A 103 -9.87 -13.11 11.28
N ILE A 104 -8.85 -12.41 10.79
CA ILE A 104 -8.50 -12.38 9.36
C ILE A 104 -7.20 -13.13 9.17
N ILE A 105 -7.23 -14.18 8.35
CA ILE A 105 -6.11 -15.08 8.10
C ILE A 105 -5.67 -14.90 6.63
N PRO A 106 -4.43 -14.45 6.37
CA PRO A 106 -3.88 -14.42 5.02
C PRO A 106 -3.54 -15.84 4.56
N LEU A 107 -4.07 -16.25 3.40
CA LEU A 107 -3.91 -17.59 2.85
C LEU A 107 -2.52 -17.82 2.23
N GLU A 108 -1.84 -16.75 1.81
CA GLU A 108 -0.47 -16.80 1.24
C GLU A 108 0.62 -17.15 2.28
N GLY A 109 0.29 -17.19 3.57
CA GLY A 109 1.24 -17.47 4.66
C GLY A 109 0.90 -18.67 5.56
N ALA A 110 -0.19 -19.39 5.29
CA ALA A 110 -0.67 -20.48 6.15
C ALA A 110 -0.06 -21.87 5.83
N GLY A 111 0.94 -21.92 4.93
CA GLY A 111 1.51 -23.16 4.39
C GLY A 111 3.04 -23.24 4.40
N SER A 112 3.73 -22.56 5.32
CA SER A 112 5.18 -22.67 5.52
C SER A 112 5.53 -23.27 6.87
#